data_AF-A0A7C5N318-F1
#
_entry.id   AF-A0A7C5N318-F1
#
_cell.length_a   1.000
_cell.length_b   1.000
_cell.length_c   1.000
_cell.angle_alpha   90.00
_cell.angle_beta   90.00
_cell.angle_gamma   90.00
#
_symmetry.space_group_name_H-M   'P 1'
#
loop_
_entity.id
_entity.type
_entity.pdbx_description
1 polymer ?
#
loop_
_entity_poly.entity_id
_entity_poly.type
_entity_poly.pdbx_seq_one_letter_code
_entity_poly.pdbx_strand_id
1 'polypeptide(L)'
;ELIETEMRLIAFYAANLAVPPRRNTKNPEVVEGGAVFANIGCAACHSPEQPQDNGQTIAPYTDLLLHDMGEGLADGIAVGSASKREWRTAPLWGIGLTEIVSGHTFFLHDGRARNLTEAILWHGGEGERSRNLFADLGPQQRQNLLAFLNSL
;
A
#
# COMPACT_ATOMS: atom_id res chain seq x y z
N GLU A 1 20.01 -8.68 -23.15
CA GLU A 1 20.60 -7.72 -22.21
C GLU A 1 20.31 -6.33 -22.75
N LEU A 2 19.86 -5.39 -21.93
CA LEU A 2 19.54 -4.03 -22.38
C LEU A 2 20.82 -3.20 -22.46
N ILE A 3 21.00 -2.44 -23.52
CA ILE A 3 22.14 -1.51 -23.63
C ILE A 3 21.89 -0.25 -22.79
N GLU A 4 22.94 0.48 -22.39
CA GLU A 4 22.84 1.63 -21.47
C GLU A 4 21.79 2.66 -21.92
N THR A 5 21.71 2.91 -23.24
CA THR A 5 20.72 3.82 -23.82
C THR A 5 19.29 3.35 -23.56
N GLU A 6 19.01 2.05 -23.70
CA GLU A 6 17.68 1.49 -23.45
C GLU A 6 17.31 1.59 -21.96
N MET A 7 18.24 1.33 -21.05
CA MET A 7 18.03 1.52 -19.62
C MET A 7 17.69 2.98 -19.28
N ARG A 8 18.41 3.94 -19.88
CA ARG A 8 18.13 5.37 -19.69
C ARG A 8 16.74 5.76 -20.20
N LEU A 9 16.34 5.24 -21.36
CA LEU A 9 15.01 5.49 -21.92
C LEU A 9 13.90 4.91 -21.05
N ILE A 10 14.07 3.70 -20.54
CA ILE A 10 13.11 3.07 -19.61
C ILE A 10 13.01 3.86 -18.31
N ALA A 11 14.15 4.27 -17.73
CA ALA A 11 14.17 5.09 -16.52
C ALA A 11 13.48 6.45 -16.74
N PHE A 12 13.77 7.11 -17.87
CA PHE A 12 13.12 8.36 -18.23
C PHE A 12 11.60 8.19 -18.39
N TYR A 13 11.16 7.14 -19.10
CA TYR A 13 9.74 6.83 -19.25
C TYR A 13 9.07 6.59 -17.89
N ALA A 14 9.64 5.73 -17.04
CA ALA A 14 9.07 5.39 -15.74
C ALA A 14 9.00 6.60 -14.79
N ALA A 15 10.02 7.47 -14.80
CA ALA A 15 10.06 8.67 -13.98
C ALA A 15 9.04 9.75 -14.41
N ASN A 16 8.58 9.69 -15.67
CA ASN A 16 7.60 10.64 -16.22
C ASN A 16 6.20 10.03 -16.36
N LEU A 17 6.00 8.78 -15.93
CA LEU A 17 4.69 8.14 -15.97
C LEU A 17 3.81 8.68 -14.84
N ALA A 18 2.68 9.29 -15.20
CA ALA A 18 1.72 9.78 -14.23
C ALA A 18 1.04 8.63 -13.48
N VAL A 19 0.75 8.85 -12.20
CA VAL A 19 -0.03 7.90 -11.41
C VAL A 19 -1.52 8.03 -11.72
N PRO A 20 -2.30 6.94 -11.58
CA PRO A 20 -3.76 7.02 -11.74
C PRO A 20 -4.38 8.03 -10.78
N PRO A 21 -5.35 8.85 -11.23
CA PRO A 21 -6.03 9.78 -10.34
C PRO A 21 -6.89 9.02 -9.32
N ARG A 22 -6.93 9.56 -8.11
CA ARG A 22 -7.80 9.05 -7.04
C ARG A 22 -9.27 9.18 -7.44
N ARG A 23 -10.07 8.19 -7.08
CA ARG A 23 -11.49 8.07 -7.48
C ARG A 23 -12.41 8.30 -6.29
N ASN A 24 -13.64 8.73 -6.57
CA ASN A 24 -14.75 8.84 -5.59
C ASN A 24 -14.43 9.68 -4.34
N THR A 25 -13.59 10.70 -4.45
CA THR A 25 -13.07 11.48 -3.30
C THR A 25 -14.12 12.26 -2.51
N LYS A 26 -15.30 12.47 -3.08
CA LYS A 26 -16.44 13.15 -2.42
C LYS A 26 -17.48 12.18 -1.86
N ASN A 27 -17.33 10.86 -2.06
CA ASN A 27 -18.25 9.88 -1.50
C ASN A 27 -18.08 9.85 0.03
N PRO A 28 -19.16 10.02 0.82
CA PRO A 28 -19.09 9.96 2.29
C PRO A 28 -18.38 8.70 2.83
N GLU A 29 -18.62 7.53 2.23
CA GLU A 29 -17.99 6.27 2.66
C GLU A 29 -16.47 6.29 2.48
N VAL A 30 -15.98 6.92 1.40
CA VAL A 30 -14.54 7.08 1.12
C VAL A 30 -13.90 8.08 2.08
N VAL A 31 -14.61 9.16 2.41
CA VAL A 31 -14.14 10.15 3.38
C VAL A 31 -14.06 9.54 4.78
N GLU A 32 -15.12 8.86 5.21
CA GLU A 32 -15.16 8.14 6.49
C GLU A 32 -14.12 7.01 6.54
N GLY A 33 -13.92 6.29 5.44
CA GLY A 33 -12.91 5.25 5.33
C GLY A 33 -11.49 5.77 5.50
N GLY A 34 -11.19 6.95 4.97
CA GLY A 34 -9.91 7.63 5.21
C GLY A 34 -9.69 7.99 6.68
N ALA A 35 -10.77 8.39 7.39
CA ALA A 35 -10.70 8.63 8.83
C ALA A 35 -10.46 7.31 9.60
N VAL A 36 -11.14 6.23 9.23
CA VAL A 36 -10.91 4.90 9.83
C VAL A 36 -9.45 4.46 9.61
N PHE A 37 -8.93 4.61 8.39
CA PHE A 37 -7.55 4.28 8.03
C PHE A 37 -6.53 4.97 8.94
N ALA A 38 -6.70 6.28 9.17
CA ALA A 38 -5.85 7.03 10.09
C ALA A 38 -6.03 6.57 11.55
N ASN A 39 -7.27 6.41 12.01
CA ASN A 39 -7.60 6.12 13.40
C ASN A 39 -7.13 4.73 13.87
N ILE A 40 -7.12 3.73 13.00
CA ILE A 40 -6.62 2.39 13.36
C ILE A 40 -5.10 2.25 13.19
N GLY A 41 -4.41 3.30 12.77
CA GLY A 41 -2.95 3.34 12.68
C GLY A 41 -2.35 2.87 11.35
N CYS A 42 -3.16 2.66 10.29
CA CYS A 42 -2.61 2.28 8.97
C CYS A 42 -1.65 3.35 8.41
N ALA A 43 -1.96 4.63 8.67
CA ALA A 43 -1.17 5.76 8.20
C ALA A 43 0.23 5.88 8.83
N ALA A 44 0.56 5.06 9.84
CA ALA A 44 1.90 5.07 10.45
C ALA A 44 3.00 4.62 9.47
N CYS A 45 2.73 3.59 8.66
CA CYS A 45 3.62 3.14 7.59
C CYS A 45 3.11 3.61 6.22
N HIS A 46 1.79 3.56 6.00
CA HIS A 46 1.17 4.03 4.76
C HIS A 46 0.90 5.53 4.78
N SER A 47 1.98 6.31 4.92
CA SER A 47 1.95 7.76 5.07
C SER A 47 1.27 8.47 3.89
N PRO A 48 0.22 9.28 4.14
CA PRO A 48 -0.62 9.84 3.08
C PRO A 48 0.04 10.98 2.29
N GLU A 49 1.09 11.60 2.80
CA GLU A 49 1.72 12.77 2.20
C GLU A 49 3.22 12.56 2.09
N GLN A 50 3.78 12.89 0.92
CA GLN A 50 5.21 12.89 0.69
C GLN A 50 5.60 14.17 -0.08
N PRO A 51 6.32 15.10 0.55
CA PRO A 51 6.82 16.29 -0.13
C PRO A 51 7.88 15.91 -1.17
N GLN A 52 7.91 16.65 -2.27
CA GLN A 52 8.86 16.50 -3.37
C GLN A 52 9.77 17.72 -3.43
N ASP A 53 10.98 17.55 -3.97
CA ASP A 53 11.98 18.64 -4.08
C ASP A 53 11.51 19.82 -4.93
N ASN A 54 10.52 19.61 -5.80
CA ASN A 54 9.92 20.63 -6.65
C ASN A 54 8.79 21.42 -5.95
N GLY A 55 8.57 21.22 -4.63
CA GLY A 55 7.55 21.88 -3.84
C GLY A 55 6.14 21.28 -3.95
N GLN A 56 5.97 20.21 -4.74
CA GLN A 56 4.71 19.46 -4.78
C GLN A 56 4.62 18.52 -3.58
N THR A 57 3.41 18.25 -3.10
CA THR A 57 3.14 17.16 -2.16
C THR A 57 2.30 16.12 -2.88
N ILE A 58 2.80 14.89 -2.93
CA ILE A 58 2.08 13.74 -3.51
C ILE A 58 1.48 12.89 -2.39
N ALA A 59 0.49 12.05 -2.75
CA ALA A 59 -0.18 11.18 -1.80
C ALA A 59 -0.05 9.68 -2.15
N PRO A 60 1.15 9.08 -1.96
CA PRO A 60 1.44 7.71 -2.37
C PRO A 60 1.00 6.67 -1.33
N TYR A 61 0.69 7.08 -0.09
CA TYR A 61 0.31 6.19 1.01
C TYR A 61 1.41 5.18 1.36
N THR A 62 2.62 5.70 1.59
CA THR A 62 3.82 4.95 1.96
C THR A 62 4.87 5.90 2.52
N ASP A 63 5.68 5.42 3.43
CA ASP A 63 6.92 6.07 3.89
C ASP A 63 8.18 5.57 3.14
N LEU A 64 8.03 4.49 2.36
CA LEU A 64 9.12 3.82 1.62
C LEU A 64 10.18 3.19 2.53
N LEU A 65 9.90 3.05 3.83
CA LEU A 65 10.78 2.41 4.80
C LEU A 65 10.55 0.90 4.86
N LEU A 66 11.48 0.20 5.49
CA LEU A 66 11.37 -1.21 5.81
C LEU A 66 10.69 -1.36 7.18
N HIS A 67 9.72 -2.27 7.26
CA HIS A 67 9.01 -2.59 8.51
C HIS A 67 8.93 -4.09 8.72
N ASP A 68 9.01 -4.51 9.99
CA ASP A 68 8.80 -5.91 10.37
C ASP A 68 7.31 -6.28 10.18
N MET A 69 7.02 -7.12 9.20
CA MET A 69 5.67 -7.63 8.89
C MET A 69 5.35 -8.95 9.61
N GLY A 70 6.24 -9.41 10.49
CA GLY A 70 6.10 -10.63 11.29
C GLY A 70 6.51 -11.90 10.57
N GLU A 71 6.68 -12.99 11.35
CA GLU A 71 7.15 -14.29 10.85
C GLU A 71 6.21 -14.90 9.79
N GLY A 72 4.91 -14.59 9.86
CA GLY A 72 3.93 -15.07 8.88
C GLY A 72 4.22 -14.60 7.45
N LEU A 73 4.91 -13.46 7.28
CA LEU A 73 5.32 -12.91 5.99
C LEU A 73 6.83 -12.98 5.78
N ALA A 74 7.53 -13.84 6.53
CA ALA A 74 8.96 -14.04 6.28
C ALA A 74 9.19 -14.93 5.05
N ASP A 75 10.15 -14.56 4.20
CA ASP A 75 10.57 -15.36 3.04
C ASP A 75 11.81 -16.23 3.32
N GLY A 76 12.41 -16.06 4.50
CA GLY A 76 13.62 -16.77 4.93
C GLY A 76 14.93 -16.19 4.38
N ILE A 77 14.87 -15.10 3.62
CA ILE A 77 16.03 -14.50 2.94
C ILE A 77 16.33 -13.14 3.58
N ALA A 78 17.53 -12.97 4.13
CA ALA A 78 18.02 -11.67 4.52
C ALA A 78 18.75 -10.99 3.34
N VAL A 79 18.51 -9.70 3.14
CA VAL A 79 19.12 -8.92 2.04
C VAL A 79 19.81 -7.69 2.61
N GLY A 80 21.15 -7.67 2.57
CA GLY A 80 21.93 -6.59 3.17
C GLY A 80 21.67 -6.50 4.68
N SER A 81 21.17 -5.35 5.14
CA SER A 81 20.77 -5.14 6.55
C SER A 81 19.31 -5.46 6.83
N ALA A 82 18.50 -5.76 5.80
CA ALA A 82 17.11 -6.15 5.98
C ALA A 82 17.02 -7.61 6.42
N SER A 83 16.28 -7.85 7.50
CA SER A 83 15.93 -9.19 7.96
C SER A 83 14.90 -9.84 7.05
N LYS A 84 14.73 -11.15 7.18
CA LYS A 84 13.73 -11.96 6.46
C LYS A 84 12.28 -11.54 6.69
N ARG A 85 12.00 -10.67 7.67
CA ARG A 85 10.63 -10.22 8.04
C ARG A 85 10.35 -8.78 7.61
N GLU A 86 11.38 -8.07 7.16
CA GLU A 86 11.30 -6.66 6.83
C GLU A 86 10.93 -6.46 5.37
N TRP A 87 9.86 -5.71 5.14
CA TRP A 87 9.40 -5.39 3.79
C TRP A 87 9.25 -3.89 3.65
N ARG A 88 9.57 -3.41 2.44
CA ARG A 88 9.31 -2.01 2.10
C ARG A 88 7.81 -1.78 2.03
N THR A 89 7.31 -0.73 2.69
CA THR A 89 5.91 -0.33 2.55
C THR A 89 5.60 -0.05 1.07
N ALA A 90 4.65 -0.80 0.49
CA ALA A 90 4.22 -0.57 -0.89
C ALA A 90 3.30 0.68 -0.93
N PRO A 91 3.49 1.59 -1.90
CA PRO A 91 2.53 2.66 -2.15
C PRO A 91 1.13 2.09 -2.39
N LEU A 92 0.10 2.69 -1.79
CA LEU A 92 -1.29 2.26 -1.99
C LEU A 92 -2.00 3.02 -3.12
N TRP A 93 -1.37 4.04 -3.72
CA TRP A 93 -1.94 4.71 -4.89
C TRP A 93 -2.21 3.72 -6.04
N GLY A 94 -3.39 3.77 -6.64
CA GLY A 94 -3.81 2.80 -7.66
C GLY A 94 -4.08 1.38 -7.17
N ILE A 95 -4.04 1.08 -5.86
CA ILE A 95 -4.32 -0.27 -5.35
C ILE A 95 -5.75 -0.73 -5.68
N GLY A 96 -6.71 0.18 -5.79
CA GLY A 96 -8.07 -0.14 -6.23
C GLY A 96 -8.18 -0.50 -7.71
N LEU A 97 -7.09 -0.41 -8.48
CA LEU A 97 -7.04 -0.73 -9.90
C LEU A 97 -6.34 -2.07 -10.19
N THR A 98 -5.89 -2.82 -9.17
CA THR A 98 -5.14 -4.07 -9.38
C THR A 98 -5.86 -5.06 -10.28
N GLU A 99 -7.17 -5.24 -10.14
CA GLU A 99 -7.94 -6.13 -11.02
C GLU A 99 -7.96 -5.65 -12.47
N ILE A 100 -8.15 -4.35 -12.69
CA ILE A 100 -8.19 -3.74 -14.03
C ILE A 100 -6.83 -3.87 -14.73
N VAL A 101 -5.74 -3.65 -13.98
CA VAL A 101 -4.38 -3.60 -14.56
C VAL A 101 -3.74 -4.98 -14.67
N SER A 102 -3.99 -5.87 -13.70
CA SER A 102 -3.30 -7.17 -13.58
C SER A 102 -4.21 -8.37 -13.88
N GLY A 103 -5.53 -8.19 -13.99
CA GLY A 103 -6.48 -9.28 -14.22
C GLY A 103 -6.73 -10.18 -13.00
N HIS A 104 -6.32 -9.74 -11.80
CA HIS A 104 -6.48 -10.46 -10.53
C HIS A 104 -6.46 -9.51 -9.32
N THR A 105 -6.77 -10.01 -8.12
CA THR A 105 -6.72 -9.27 -6.85
C THR A 105 -5.74 -9.86 -5.83
N PHE A 106 -4.56 -10.29 -6.28
CA PHE A 106 -3.49 -10.79 -5.40
C PHE A 106 -2.61 -9.66 -4.85
N PHE A 107 -2.34 -9.71 -3.54
CA PHE A 107 -1.59 -8.70 -2.79
C PHE A 107 -0.50 -9.34 -1.92
N LEU A 108 0.34 -8.48 -1.34
CA LEU A 108 1.57 -8.83 -0.60
C LEU A 108 2.68 -9.30 -1.54
N HIS A 109 3.90 -9.41 -1.01
CA HIS A 109 5.11 -9.66 -1.81
C HIS A 109 5.08 -10.99 -2.57
N ASP A 110 4.31 -11.98 -2.08
CA ASP A 110 4.18 -13.31 -2.67
C ASP A 110 2.80 -13.58 -3.28
N GLY A 111 1.93 -12.56 -3.34
CA GLY A 111 0.60 -12.68 -3.93
C GLY A 111 -0.38 -13.56 -3.14
N ARG A 112 -0.09 -13.94 -1.88
CA ARG A 112 -0.95 -14.87 -1.13
C ARG A 112 -2.34 -14.33 -0.81
N ALA A 113 -2.48 -13.01 -0.69
CA ALA A 113 -3.73 -12.39 -0.25
C ALA A 113 -4.64 -12.12 -1.46
N ARG A 114 -5.83 -12.73 -1.48
CA ARG A 114 -6.75 -12.70 -2.64
C ARG A 114 -7.63 -11.46 -2.71
N ASN A 115 -7.58 -10.62 -1.68
CA ASN A 115 -8.28 -9.36 -1.60
C ASN A 115 -7.64 -8.48 -0.51
N LEU A 116 -8.06 -7.21 -0.45
CA LEU A 116 -7.58 -6.24 0.55
C LEU A 116 -7.86 -6.67 1.99
N THR A 117 -8.96 -7.36 2.26
CA THR A 117 -9.28 -7.85 3.62
C THR A 117 -8.25 -8.88 4.07
N GLU A 118 -7.93 -9.85 3.21
CA GLU A 118 -6.86 -10.82 3.49
C GLU A 118 -5.51 -10.14 3.65
N ALA A 119 -5.19 -9.17 2.79
CA ALA A 119 -3.93 -8.43 2.88
C ALA A 119 -3.78 -7.73 4.24
N ILE A 120 -4.83 -7.06 4.71
CA ILE A 120 -4.86 -6.44 6.04
C ILE A 120 -4.69 -7.50 7.13
N LEU A 121 -5.41 -8.62 7.05
CA LEU A 121 -5.36 -9.70 8.05
C LEU A 121 -4.01 -10.44 8.11
N TRP A 122 -3.15 -10.30 7.10
CA TRP A 122 -1.79 -10.83 7.12
C TRP A 122 -0.76 -9.95 7.82
N HIS A 123 -1.09 -8.69 8.17
CA HIS A 123 -0.14 -7.80 8.83
C HIS A 123 0.21 -8.30 10.23
N GLY A 124 1.44 -8.76 10.42
CA GLY A 124 2.04 -9.07 11.72
C GLY A 124 3.03 -7.98 12.14
N GLY A 125 3.90 -8.30 13.10
CA GLY A 125 4.98 -7.42 13.53
C GLY A 125 4.48 -6.03 13.91
N GLU A 126 5.04 -4.99 13.31
CA GLU A 126 4.64 -3.59 13.56
C GLU A 126 3.18 -3.31 13.16
N GLY A 127 2.65 -4.01 12.15
CA GLY A 127 1.27 -3.88 11.69
C GLY A 127 0.22 -4.65 12.50
N GLU A 128 0.63 -5.47 13.47
CA GLU A 128 -0.26 -6.36 14.22
C GLU A 128 -1.36 -5.61 14.98
N ARG A 129 -1.03 -4.44 15.55
CA ARG A 129 -2.02 -3.61 16.25
C ARG A 129 -3.13 -3.16 15.30
N SER A 130 -2.77 -2.61 14.14
CA SER A 130 -3.71 -2.12 13.12
C SER A 130 -4.55 -3.26 12.55
N ARG A 131 -3.95 -4.44 12.34
CA ARG A 131 -4.66 -5.67 11.96
C ARG A 131 -5.75 -6.03 12.97
N ASN A 132 -5.41 -6.07 14.26
CA ASN A 132 -6.35 -6.46 15.30
C ASN A 132 -7.50 -5.44 15.42
N LEU A 133 -7.18 -4.14 15.37
CA LEU A 133 -8.20 -3.08 15.34
C LEU A 133 -9.13 -3.21 14.12
N PHE A 134 -8.60 -3.57 12.95
CA PHE A 134 -9.41 -3.85 11.76
C PHE A 134 -10.36 -5.06 11.97
N ALA A 135 -9.89 -6.11 12.63
CA ALA A 135 -10.69 -7.28 12.95
C ALA A 135 -11.87 -6.93 13.88
N ASP A 136 -11.66 -5.96 14.78
CA ASP A 136 -12.64 -5.47 15.75
C ASP A 136 -13.62 -4.41 15.19
N LEU A 137 -13.35 -3.86 14.00
CA LEU A 137 -14.23 -2.86 13.37
C LEU A 137 -15.64 -3.40 13.13
N GLY A 138 -16.64 -2.53 13.33
CA GLY A 138 -18.00 -2.81 12.92
C GLY A 138 -18.13 -2.95 11.39
N PRO A 139 -19.17 -3.64 10.87
CA PRO A 139 -19.33 -3.91 9.44
C PRO A 139 -19.26 -2.65 8.56
N GLN A 140 -19.90 -1.56 8.98
CA GLN A 140 -19.89 -0.31 8.23
C GLN A 140 -18.51 0.33 8.16
N GLN A 141 -17.78 0.38 9.28
CA GLN A 141 -16.42 0.95 9.30
C GLN A 141 -15.46 0.15 8.43
N ARG A 142 -15.60 -1.19 8.43
CA ARG A 142 -14.83 -2.07 7.55
C ARG A 142 -15.15 -1.80 6.07
N GLN A 143 -16.42 -1.66 5.72
CA GLN A 143 -16.83 -1.33 4.35
C GLN A 143 -16.30 0.03 3.91
N ASN A 144 -16.41 1.05 4.77
CA ASN A 144 -15.89 2.39 4.49
C ASN A 144 -14.37 2.36 4.26
N LEU A 145 -13.61 1.64 5.10
CA LEU A 145 -12.17 1.48 4.92
C LEU A 145 -11.82 0.81 3.57
N LEU A 146 -12.55 -0.25 3.20
CA LEU A 146 -12.35 -0.90 1.91
C LEU A 146 -12.75 0.02 0.75
N ALA A 147 -13.80 0.83 0.88
CA ALA A 147 -14.18 1.83 -0.11
C ALA A 147 -13.09 2.89 -0.28
N PHE A 148 -12.48 3.33 0.81
CA PHE A 148 -11.32 4.22 0.79
C PHE A 148 -10.12 3.59 0.07
N LEU A 149 -9.74 2.35 0.40
CA LEU A 149 -8.63 1.67 -0.27
C LEU A 149 -8.89 1.45 -1.77
N ASN A 150 -10.11 1.07 -2.15
CA ASN A 150 -10.49 0.93 -3.57
C ASN A 150 -10.58 2.27 -4.32
N SER A 151 -10.68 3.37 -3.57
CA SER A 151 -10.65 4.74 -4.10
C SER A 151 -9.23 5.18 -4.50
N LEU A 152 -8.20 4.58 -3.89
CA LEU A 152 -6.78 4.86 -4.18
C LEU A 152 -6.37 4.29 -5.54
#